data_AF-A0A5C4JG83-F1
#
_entry.id   AF-A0A5C4JG83-F1
#
_cell.length_a   1.000
_cell.length_b   1.000
_cell.length_c   1.000
_cell.angle_alpha   90.00
_cell.angle_beta   90.00
_cell.angle_gamma   90.00
#
_symmetry.space_group_name_H-M   'P 1'
#
loop_
_entity.id
_entity.type
_entity.pdbx_description
1 polymer ?
#
loop_
_entity_poly.entity_id
_entity_poly.type
_entity_poly.pdbx_seq_one_letter_code
_entity_poly.pdbx_strand_id
1 'polypeptide(L)'
;MPQRLPQIAGPALLHTYLNAGNVLIRVTGARLVGWGMASRGAPLVNPADLVVNRIARGHTPGDAEAAVRGVDAWRDAGPEVVDDYARLLAPTWLEAFWTPTHPWARAVVDAAVRWAIYRRDRS
;
A
#
# COMPACT_ATOMS: atom_id res chain seq x y z
N MET A 1 -5.34 -13.53 14.01
CA MET A 1 -4.05 -13.20 13.36
C MET A 1 -4.11 -13.72 11.93
N PRO A 2 -3.90 -12.89 10.90
CA PRO A 2 -3.94 -13.38 9.53
C PRO A 2 -2.85 -14.43 9.34
N GLN A 3 -3.21 -15.57 8.77
CA GLN A 3 -2.44 -16.82 8.79
C GLN A 3 -1.11 -16.76 7.99
N ARG A 4 -0.76 -15.60 7.40
CA ARG A 4 0.30 -15.44 6.38
C ARG A 4 1.29 -14.30 6.63
N LEU A 5 1.43 -13.82 7.87
CA LEU A 5 2.49 -12.86 8.26
C LEU A 5 3.89 -13.20 7.72
N PRO A 6 4.33 -14.48 7.65
CA PRO A 6 5.63 -14.83 7.06
C PRO A 6 5.79 -14.44 5.58
N GLN A 7 4.70 -14.41 4.81
CA GLN A 7 4.74 -14.04 3.39
C GLN A 7 4.94 -12.53 3.19
N ILE A 8 4.59 -11.72 4.19
CA ILE A 8 4.73 -10.26 4.16
C ILE A 8 6.11 -9.83 4.68
N ALA A 9 6.79 -10.66 5.48
CA ALA A 9 8.11 -10.40 6.06
C ALA A 9 9.29 -10.55 5.08
N GLY A 10 9.04 -10.63 3.77
CA GLY A 10 10.00 -10.96 2.71
C GLY A 10 11.31 -10.14 2.66
N PRO A 11 12.23 -10.45 1.72
CA PRO A 11 13.61 -9.96 1.82
C PRO A 11 13.88 -8.57 1.25
N ALA A 12 12.92 -7.91 0.60
CA ALA A 12 13.16 -6.68 -0.16
C ALA A 12 13.28 -5.45 0.74
N LEU A 13 14.09 -4.47 0.31
CA LEU A 13 14.08 -3.13 0.88
C LEU A 13 12.83 -2.38 0.40
N LEU A 14 12.07 -1.87 1.35
CA LEU A 14 10.79 -1.20 1.14
C LEU A 14 10.85 0.26 1.58
N HIS A 15 10.05 1.09 0.92
CA HIS A 15 9.92 2.50 1.28
C HIS A 15 8.92 2.70 2.43
N THR A 16 7.84 1.90 2.47
CA THR A 16 6.77 1.81 3.51
C THR A 16 6.06 3.11 3.91
N TYR A 17 6.43 4.22 3.30
CA TYR A 17 5.77 5.52 3.43
C TYR A 17 5.53 6.14 2.04
N LEU A 18 5.15 5.33 1.06
CA LEU A 18 5.11 5.74 -0.35
C LEU A 18 3.80 6.47 -0.70
N ASN A 19 3.78 7.78 -0.46
CA ASN A 19 2.69 8.68 -0.83
C ASN A 19 3.15 9.76 -1.84
N ALA A 20 2.22 10.53 -2.40
CA ALA A 20 2.53 11.54 -3.43
C ALA A 20 3.54 12.62 -2.98
N GLY A 21 3.65 12.90 -1.68
CA GLY A 21 4.65 13.84 -1.15
C GLY A 21 6.09 13.29 -1.19
N ASN A 22 6.25 11.98 -1.31
CA ASN A 22 7.54 11.28 -1.34
C ASN A 22 7.98 10.86 -2.74
N VAL A 23 7.26 11.31 -3.78
CA VAL A 23 7.58 11.03 -5.19
C VAL A 23 7.84 12.35 -5.91
N LEU A 24 9.10 12.61 -6.23
CA LEU A 24 9.50 13.78 -7.02
C LEU A 24 9.49 13.43 -8.51
N ILE A 25 8.61 14.06 -9.28
CA ILE A 25 8.56 13.91 -10.74
C ILE A 25 9.59 14.86 -11.37
N ARG A 26 10.53 14.30 -12.13
CA ARG A 26 11.53 15.05 -12.90
C ARG A 26 11.44 14.69 -14.38
N VAL A 27 12.05 15.52 -15.23
CA VAL A 27 12.15 15.26 -16.67
C VAL A 27 12.78 13.89 -16.97
N THR A 28 13.74 13.46 -16.15
CA THR A 28 14.43 12.17 -16.30
C THR A 28 13.72 11.00 -15.62
N GLY A 29 12.53 11.21 -15.05
CA GLY A 29 11.77 10.19 -14.31
C GLY A 29 11.46 10.55 -12.85
N ALA A 30 10.91 9.60 -12.11
CA ALA A 30 10.54 9.78 -10.71
C ALA A 30 11.71 9.48 -9.76
N ARG A 31 11.79 10.21 -8.63
CA ARG A 31 12.70 9.89 -7.52
C ARG A 31 11.91 9.72 -6.22
N LEU A 32 12.20 8.66 -5.48
CA LEU A 32 11.65 8.43 -4.16
C LEU A 32 12.51 9.12 -3.09
N VAL A 33 11.85 9.86 -2.20
CA VAL A 33 12.47 10.55 -1.06
C VAL A 33 11.71 10.22 0.22
N GLY A 34 12.26 10.52 1.39
CA GLY A 34 11.55 10.27 2.65
C GLY A 34 11.68 8.84 3.16
N TRP A 35 12.87 8.25 3.05
CA TRP A 35 13.23 6.89 3.48
C TRP A 35 13.28 6.68 5.01
N GLY A 36 12.74 7.60 5.83
CA GLY A 36 12.81 7.52 7.29
C GLY A 36 12.07 6.32 7.90
N MET A 37 11.13 5.73 7.16
CA MET A 37 10.37 4.54 7.57
C MET A 37 10.83 3.25 6.88
N ALA A 38 11.91 3.31 6.09
CA ALA A 38 12.36 2.19 5.26
C ALA A 38 12.45 0.89 6.05
N SER A 39 11.94 -0.20 5.48
CA SER A 39 11.77 -1.47 6.16
C SER A 39 12.12 -2.64 5.25
N ARG A 40 12.17 -3.86 5.81
CA ARG A 40 12.34 -5.09 5.05
C ARG A 40 11.01 -5.84 4.96
N GLY A 41 10.65 -6.34 3.77
CA GLY A 41 9.41 -7.09 3.59
C GLY A 41 9.17 -7.61 2.17
N ALA A 42 7.95 -8.03 1.90
CA ALA A 42 7.53 -8.52 0.59
C ALA A 42 7.56 -7.40 -0.46
N PRO A 43 8.07 -7.64 -1.69
CA PRO A 43 8.11 -6.64 -2.76
C PRO A 43 6.75 -5.98 -3.06
N LEU A 44 5.65 -6.70 -2.86
CA LEU A 44 4.26 -6.26 -3.03
C LEU A 44 3.90 -4.99 -2.21
N VAL A 45 4.58 -4.76 -1.08
CA VAL A 45 4.22 -3.69 -0.13
C VAL A 45 4.23 -2.32 -0.80
N ASN A 46 5.29 -1.96 -1.53
CA ASN A 46 5.39 -0.64 -2.17
C ASN A 46 4.29 -0.42 -3.24
N PRO A 47 4.01 -1.36 -4.17
CA PRO A 47 2.85 -1.28 -5.06
C PRO A 47 1.51 -1.13 -4.31
N ALA A 48 1.31 -1.87 -3.22
CA ALA A 48 0.08 -1.78 -2.43
C ALA A 48 -0.07 -0.41 -1.72
N ASP A 49 1.03 0.19 -1.24
CA ASP A 49 1.04 1.56 -0.73
C ASP A 49 0.57 2.56 -1.80
N LEU A 50 0.99 2.38 -3.06
CA LEU A 50 0.51 3.21 -4.17
C LEU A 50 -0.98 3.03 -4.41
N VAL A 51 -1.50 1.79 -4.37
CA VAL A 51 -2.94 1.49 -4.51
C VAL A 51 -3.74 2.25 -3.45
N VAL A 52 -3.38 2.10 -2.17
CA VAL A 52 -4.09 2.77 -1.07
C VAL A 52 -4.01 4.29 -1.20
N ASN A 53 -2.85 4.84 -1.56
CA ASN A 53 -2.72 6.29 -1.74
C ASN A 53 -3.57 6.82 -2.91
N ARG A 54 -3.73 6.05 -3.99
CA ARG A 54 -4.63 6.44 -5.09
C ARG A 54 -6.10 6.44 -4.65
N ILE A 55 -6.52 5.44 -3.89
CA ILE A 55 -7.88 5.37 -3.34
C ILE A 55 -8.13 6.52 -2.35
N ALA A 56 -7.13 6.89 -1.54
CA ALA A 56 -7.17 8.05 -0.65
C ALA A 56 -7.27 9.39 -1.40
N ARG A 57 -6.95 9.41 -2.70
CA ARG A 57 -7.10 10.56 -3.61
C ARG A 57 -8.36 10.50 -4.47
N GLY A 58 -9.27 9.56 -4.19
CA GLY A 58 -10.59 9.50 -4.83
C GLY A 58 -10.71 8.52 -6.00
N HIS A 59 -9.64 7.79 -6.36
CA HIS A 59 -9.75 6.72 -7.36
C HIS A 59 -10.57 5.54 -6.82
N THR A 60 -11.22 4.82 -7.72
CA THR A 60 -11.84 3.53 -7.37
C THR A 60 -10.74 2.50 -7.06
N PRO A 61 -11.03 1.48 -6.24
CA PRO A 61 -10.09 0.39 -6.02
C PRO A 61 -9.64 -0.32 -7.30
N GLY A 62 -10.52 -0.48 -8.29
CA GLY A 62 -10.19 -1.09 -9.58
C GLY A 62 -9.18 -0.27 -10.39
N ASP A 63 -9.41 1.04 -10.52
CA ASP A 63 -8.48 1.94 -11.22
C ASP A 63 -7.12 2.02 -10.51
N ALA A 64 -7.13 1.95 -9.18
CA ALA A 64 -5.92 1.97 -8.38
C ALA A 64 -5.05 0.72 -8.61
N GLU A 65 -5.63 -0.48 -8.63
CA GLU A 65 -4.90 -1.71 -8.96
C GLU A 65 -4.43 -1.73 -10.41
N ALA A 66 -5.25 -1.23 -11.36
CA ALA A 66 -4.88 -1.17 -12.76
C ALA A 66 -3.61 -0.33 -13.00
N ALA A 67 -3.38 0.70 -12.17
CA ALA A 67 -2.19 1.55 -12.26
C ALA A 67 -0.88 0.82 -11.89
N VAL A 68 -0.94 -0.24 -11.08
CA VAL A 68 0.24 -1.00 -10.64
C VAL A 68 0.38 -2.35 -11.33
N ARG A 69 -0.55 -2.72 -12.22
CA ARG A 69 -0.59 -4.04 -12.90
C ARG A 69 0.69 -4.40 -13.65
N GLY A 70 1.43 -3.39 -14.12
CA GLY A 70 2.69 -3.56 -14.87
C GLY A 70 3.93 -3.69 -13.99
N VAL A 71 3.80 -3.55 -12.67
CA VAL A 71 4.93 -3.68 -11.75
C VAL A 71 5.15 -5.16 -11.44
N ASP A 72 6.36 -5.66 -11.69
CA ASP A 72 6.71 -7.09 -11.47
C ASP A 72 6.35 -7.55 -10.06
N ALA A 73 6.69 -6.75 -9.04
CA ALA A 73 6.38 -7.04 -7.65
C ALA A 73 4.87 -7.16 -7.34
N TRP A 74 4.00 -6.54 -8.14
CA TRP A 74 2.54 -6.69 -8.02
C TRP A 74 2.06 -7.91 -8.81
N ARG A 75 2.52 -8.06 -10.05
CA ARG A 75 2.12 -9.15 -10.95
C ARG A 75 2.50 -10.52 -10.39
N ASP A 76 3.67 -10.61 -9.77
CA ASP A 76 4.23 -11.88 -9.27
C ASP A 76 3.67 -12.24 -7.87
N ALA A 77 2.91 -11.33 -7.24
CA ALA A 77 2.25 -11.59 -5.96
C ALA A 77 0.98 -12.43 -6.16
N GLY A 78 0.84 -13.52 -5.41
CA GLY A 78 -0.37 -14.33 -5.42
C GLY A 78 -1.60 -13.52 -4.94
N PRO A 79 -2.79 -13.71 -5.53
CA PRO A 79 -3.98 -12.91 -5.22
C PRO A 79 -4.36 -12.95 -3.73
N GLU A 80 -4.21 -14.10 -3.07
CA GLU A 80 -4.48 -14.23 -1.64
C GLU A 80 -3.49 -13.45 -0.76
N VAL A 81 -2.23 -13.28 -1.20
CA VAL A 81 -1.23 -12.46 -0.49
C VAL A 81 -1.63 -10.99 -0.53
N VAL A 82 -2.17 -10.55 -1.68
CA VAL A 82 -2.71 -9.20 -1.84
C VAL A 82 -3.94 -8.99 -0.96
N ASP A 83 -4.84 -9.98 -0.88
CA ASP A 83 -6.02 -9.91 -0.01
C ASP A 83 -5.63 -9.79 1.47
N ASP A 84 -4.67 -10.59 1.92
CA ASP A 84 -4.19 -10.55 3.30
C ASP A 84 -3.49 -9.23 3.63
N TYR A 85 -2.66 -8.72 2.70
CA TYR A 85 -2.02 -7.43 2.89
C TYR A 85 -3.03 -6.28 2.93
N ALA A 86 -4.06 -6.30 2.06
CA ALA A 86 -5.14 -5.31 2.07
C ALA A 86 -5.87 -5.25 3.42
N ARG A 87 -6.10 -6.40 4.07
CA ARG A 87 -6.72 -6.49 5.41
C ARG A 87 -5.82 -5.95 6.53
N LEU A 88 -4.50 -5.98 6.36
CA LEU A 88 -3.51 -5.56 7.35
C LEU A 88 -3.21 -4.06 7.31
N LEU A 89 -3.37 -3.40 6.17
CA LEU A 89 -3.00 -1.99 6.01
C LEU A 89 -3.72 -1.05 6.98
N ALA A 90 -5.05 -1.15 7.11
CA ALA A 90 -5.81 -0.27 8.00
C ALA A 90 -5.34 -0.33 9.47
N PRO A 91 -5.25 -1.52 10.12
CA PRO A 91 -4.74 -1.61 11.48
C PRO A 91 -3.27 -1.19 11.60
N THR A 92 -2.41 -1.53 10.63
CA THR A 92 -1.00 -1.09 10.65
C THR A 92 -0.86 0.43 10.64
N TRP A 93 -1.66 1.13 9.82
CA TRP A 93 -1.64 2.61 9.80
C TRP A 93 -2.22 3.23 11.08
N LEU A 94 -3.24 2.61 11.68
CA LEU A 94 -3.78 3.06 12.97
C LEU A 94 -2.78 2.88 14.12
N GLU A 95 -2.00 1.80 14.12
CA GLU A 95 -0.93 1.58 15.11
C GLU A 95 0.22 2.58 14.93
N ALA A 96 0.63 2.82 13.68
CA ALA A 96 1.67 3.80 13.36
C ALA A 96 1.28 5.24 13.70
N PHE A 97 -0.01 5.59 13.62
CA PHE A 97 -0.52 6.91 13.98
C PHE A 97 -1.30 6.85 15.29
N TRP A 98 -0.58 7.06 16.41
CA TRP A 98 -1.15 7.14 17.77
C TRP A 98 -2.28 8.18 17.90
N THR A 99 -2.41 9.12 16.95
CA THR A 99 -3.57 10.00 16.84
C THR A 99 -3.84 10.38 15.37
N PRO A 100 -4.89 9.83 14.71
CA PRO A 100 -5.26 10.22 13.35
C PRO A 100 -6.01 11.56 13.33
N THR A 101 -5.41 12.60 13.90
CA THR A 101 -5.87 13.99 13.77
C THR A 101 -5.51 14.56 12.40
N HIS A 102 -4.46 14.04 11.77
CA HIS A 102 -4.04 14.49 10.46
C HIS A 102 -5.03 14.00 9.38
N PRO A 103 -5.64 14.89 8.56
CA PRO A 103 -6.66 14.53 7.57
C PRO A 103 -6.19 13.45 6.58
N TRP A 104 -4.92 13.47 6.21
CA TRP A 104 -4.34 12.45 5.32
C TRP A 104 -4.32 11.04 5.95
N ALA A 105 -4.01 10.91 7.25
CA ALA A 105 -3.98 9.61 7.92
C ALA A 105 -5.36 8.96 7.93
N ARG A 106 -6.41 9.75 8.19
CA ARG A 106 -7.81 9.31 8.09
C ARG A 106 -8.14 8.84 6.67
N ALA A 107 -7.79 9.63 5.66
CA ALA A 107 -8.06 9.29 4.26
C ALA A 107 -7.38 7.98 3.83
N VAL A 108 -6.16 7.71 4.31
CA VAL A 108 -5.41 6.47 4.04
C VAL A 108 -6.05 5.27 4.74
N VAL A 109 -6.47 5.39 6.00
CA VAL A 109 -7.18 4.32 6.71
C VAL A 109 -8.51 4.01 6.02
N ASP A 110 -9.30 5.02 5.68
CA ASP A 110 -10.57 4.85 4.96
C ASP A 110 -10.36 4.22 3.57
N ALA A 111 -9.26 4.57 2.90
CA ALA A 111 -8.87 3.95 1.64
C ALA A 111 -8.47 2.48 1.80
N ALA A 112 -7.71 2.14 2.84
CA ALA A 112 -7.32 0.77 3.14
C ALA A 112 -8.54 -0.11 3.44
N VAL A 113 -9.51 0.39 4.22
CA VAL A 113 -10.78 -0.29 4.49
C VAL A 113 -11.57 -0.52 3.19
N ARG A 114 -11.74 0.52 2.37
CA ARG A 114 -12.42 0.41 1.07
C ARG A 114 -11.75 -0.61 0.15
N TRP A 115 -10.42 -0.65 0.14
CA TRP A 115 -9.68 -1.62 -0.67
C TRP A 115 -9.89 -3.05 -0.15
N ALA A 116 -9.82 -3.26 1.16
CA ALA A 116 -10.06 -4.58 1.76
C ALA A 116 -11.48 -5.11 1.49
N ILE A 117 -12.50 -4.25 1.60
CA ILE A 117 -13.90 -4.60 1.24
C ILE A 117 -13.97 -4.96 -0.24
N TYR A 118 -13.40 -4.10 -1.09
CA TYR A 118 -13.37 -4.36 -2.52
C TYR A 118 -12.78 -5.72 -2.83
N ARG A 119 -11.58 -6.04 -2.33
CA ARG A 119 -10.90 -7.34 -2.53
C ARG A 119 -11.76 -8.54 -2.09
N ARG A 120 -12.43 -8.42 -0.93
CA ARG A 120 -13.32 -9.47 -0.40
C ARG A 120 -14.53 -9.71 -1.31
N ASP A 121 -15.09 -8.67 -1.91
CA ASP A 121 -16.35 -8.80 -2.67
C ASP A 121 -16.13 -9.32 -4.11
N ARG A 122 -14.87 -9.62 -4.52
CA ARG A 122 -14.47 -10.15 -5.85
C ARG A 122 -14.07 -11.62 -5.81
N SER A 123 -13.94 -12.18 -4.60
CA SER A 123 -13.59 -13.59 -4.35
C SER A 123 -14.82 -14.48 -4.34
#